data_AF-A0A7S1M618-F1
#
_entry.id   AF-A0A7S1M618-F1
#
_cell.length_a   1.000
_cell.length_b   1.000
_cell.length_c   1.000
_cell.angle_alpha   90.00
_cell.angle_beta   90.00
_cell.angle_gamma   90.00
#
_symmetry.space_group_name_H-M   'P 1'
#
loop_
_entity.id
_entity.type
_entity.pdbx_description
1 polymer ?
#
loop_
_entity_poly.entity_id
_entity_poly.type
_entity_poly.pdbx_seq_one_letter_code
_entity_poly.pdbx_strand_id
1 'polypeptide(L)'
;QGSGGGWWVCRHPLDSAMPWRSNSTSPGVPTMMPTMNTPMVPDGAGDAYKDTLVQKVKDFQRLGPAQKEQWHSYCDSRLGGVRDPNRQNGGVLEDFLLTTGGSGAGAGAVGATMPMGRPGPAWTMGVETFDPIKDRLVQEVKNFQRTGQGAREAWQEYADMKLGGSRDPARHDAMTLRQFLRVQAPGSSGDMLKDQLIQQIKTYQRQGDEQKENWHTYADTQLGGVRDPARHDAATLQTFARTYSLAALAPEPAPQTAARTMDPLKDQLVQQVKAYQRLGQQQKDAWHGYADLQLGGIRDPARHDTAALQEFLVTHDVQPVTEPPAKRMKDNSGAPLGTVLGDPMKQELVNQIKAYQRASQQQKDIWHEYADAHLGGVRDPARHDSAVLEEFITTNGVPPAAAFASPAKDLMAQDFTMMQKPMMTPRPTHKDGSFALQGVASFGGAGFGGAGFGQRRPQPQSQDPAKDNIVQQIKTYQRASQQNKDTWHQYADEHLGGVRDPARHEVPALEEFLSVQGMPPVLATPSITGTDPVKDQLVAQVKAFQSASKEQKDLWHDYADTQLGGTRDPARHEVASLQMFFNTIQV
;
A
#
# COMPACT_ATOMS: atom_id res chain seq x y z
N GLN A 1 79.64 -39.23 -29.64
CA GLN A 1 78.74 -38.11 -30.03
C GLN A 1 77.56 -38.11 -29.07
N GLY A 2 77.28 -36.96 -28.43
CA GLY A 2 76.08 -36.56 -27.67
C GLY A 2 75.54 -37.56 -26.64
N SER A 3 75.93 -37.47 -25.37
CA SER A 3 75.38 -36.59 -24.31
C SER A 3 74.03 -37.03 -23.76
N GLY A 4 74.08 -37.59 -22.56
CA GLY A 4 72.96 -37.75 -21.63
C GLY A 4 73.14 -36.90 -20.38
N GLY A 5 72.26 -37.15 -19.41
CA GLY A 5 72.34 -36.66 -18.02
C GLY A 5 71.48 -35.41 -17.79
N GLY A 6 70.61 -35.32 -16.79
CA GLY A 6 70.40 -36.17 -15.61
C GLY A 6 70.76 -35.43 -14.31
N TRP A 7 69.73 -35.18 -13.51
CA TRP A 7 69.67 -35.25 -12.04
C TRP A 7 70.19 -34.12 -11.13
N TRP A 8 69.67 -34.20 -9.89
CA TRP A 8 69.98 -33.54 -8.60
C TRP A 8 69.14 -32.29 -8.29
N VAL A 9 68.24 -32.19 -7.28
CA VAL A 9 68.09 -32.66 -5.87
C VAL A 9 68.94 -31.90 -4.83
N CYS A 10 68.27 -31.54 -3.71
CA CYS A 10 68.73 -30.97 -2.41
C CYS A 10 68.88 -29.43 -2.36
N ARG A 11 68.75 -28.71 -1.23
CA ARG A 11 68.16 -28.79 0.13
C ARG A 11 68.61 -27.47 0.81
N HIS A 12 67.74 -26.81 1.60
CA HIS A 12 67.90 -25.70 2.60
C HIS A 12 69.32 -25.28 3.09
N PRO A 13 69.58 -24.08 3.69
CA PRO A 13 68.70 -23.36 4.66
C PRO A 13 68.82 -21.79 4.76
N LEU A 14 68.04 -21.23 5.70
CA LEU A 14 68.25 -20.06 6.62
C LEU A 14 69.47 -19.15 6.32
N ASP A 15 69.41 -17.82 6.39
CA ASP A 15 69.13 -17.04 7.60
C ASP A 15 69.13 -15.51 7.30
N SER A 16 68.39 -14.77 8.13
CA SER A 16 68.70 -13.42 8.65
C SER A 16 68.76 -12.14 7.78
N ALA A 17 67.99 -11.17 8.31
CA ALA A 17 68.30 -9.74 8.48
C ALA A 17 67.97 -8.75 7.34
N MET A 18 66.88 -8.00 7.57
CA MET A 18 66.67 -6.62 7.08
C MET A 18 67.75 -5.68 7.67
N PRO A 19 68.09 -4.51 7.05
CA PRO A 19 67.27 -3.30 7.27
C PRO A 19 67.24 -2.22 6.14
N TRP A 20 66.06 -1.59 6.03
CA TRP A 20 65.77 -0.16 5.84
C TRP A 20 66.23 0.66 4.60
N ARG A 21 65.22 1.38 4.05
CA ARG A 21 65.20 2.71 3.40
C ARG A 21 65.63 2.86 1.92
N SER A 22 64.64 3.08 1.04
CA SER A 22 64.25 4.43 0.55
C SER A 22 63.56 4.38 -0.82
N ASN A 23 62.33 4.91 -0.86
CA ASN A 23 61.80 5.89 -1.82
C ASN A 23 62.11 5.73 -3.32
N SER A 24 61.08 5.48 -4.14
CA SER A 24 60.94 6.14 -5.45
C SER A 24 59.49 6.09 -5.96
N THR A 25 58.92 7.28 -5.99
CA THR A 25 57.76 7.78 -6.73
C THR A 25 57.77 7.40 -8.21
N SER A 26 56.64 6.95 -8.76
CA SER A 26 56.15 7.30 -10.11
C SER A 26 54.76 6.73 -10.43
N PRO A 27 54.02 7.30 -11.40
CA PRO A 27 52.67 7.77 -11.18
C PRO A 27 51.58 6.91 -11.86
N GLY A 28 50.36 7.12 -11.41
CA GLY A 28 49.16 6.49 -11.94
C GLY A 28 48.69 7.05 -13.28
N VAL A 29 47.87 6.23 -13.94
CA VAL A 29 46.86 6.63 -14.92
C VAL A 29 45.55 5.93 -14.51
N PRO A 30 44.43 6.66 -14.34
CA PRO A 30 43.20 6.10 -13.78
C PRO A 30 42.35 5.45 -14.88
N THR A 31 41.98 4.18 -14.68
CA THR A 31 40.89 3.54 -15.44
C THR A 31 39.58 3.76 -14.68
N MET A 32 38.69 4.58 -15.24
CA MET A 32 37.33 4.74 -14.75
C MET A 32 36.53 3.46 -15.03
N MET A 33 35.97 2.86 -13.98
CA MET A 33 34.94 1.82 -14.12
C MET A 33 33.56 2.41 -13.83
N PRO A 34 32.50 2.03 -14.57
CA PRO A 34 31.16 2.54 -14.38
C PRO A 34 30.50 1.94 -13.14
N THR A 35 29.96 2.82 -12.28
CA THR A 35 29.12 2.47 -11.14
C THR A 35 27.79 1.88 -11.66
N MET A 36 27.58 0.57 -11.48
CA MET A 36 26.26 -0.03 -11.67
C MET A 36 25.42 0.13 -10.41
N ASN A 37 24.26 0.72 -10.63
CA ASN A 37 23.22 1.04 -9.67
C ASN A 37 22.51 -0.24 -9.24
N THR A 38 22.53 -0.56 -7.95
CA THR A 38 21.82 -1.71 -7.38
C THR A 38 20.35 -1.35 -7.15
N PRO A 39 19.36 -2.06 -7.73
CA PRO A 39 17.95 -1.78 -7.49
C PRO A 39 17.53 -2.27 -6.10
N MET A 40 16.99 -1.36 -5.30
CA MET A 40 16.33 -1.67 -4.03
C MET A 40 15.07 -2.51 -4.26
N VAL A 41 14.94 -3.61 -3.51
CA VAL A 41 13.72 -4.41 -3.39
C VAL A 41 12.77 -3.71 -2.39
N PRO A 42 11.48 -3.52 -2.70
CA PRO A 42 10.56 -2.81 -1.82
C PRO A 42 10.04 -3.72 -0.69
N ASP A 43 10.25 -3.28 0.56
CA ASP A 43 9.73 -3.84 1.82
C ASP A 43 8.20 -3.63 2.00
N GLY A 44 7.39 -4.00 1.01
CA GLY A 44 5.96 -3.66 0.95
C GLY A 44 4.95 -4.77 1.30
N ALA A 45 5.41 -5.98 1.65
CA ALA A 45 4.50 -7.14 1.78
C ALA A 45 3.63 -7.13 3.05
N GLY A 46 4.13 -6.56 4.15
CA GLY A 46 3.40 -6.51 5.43
C GLY A 46 2.17 -5.61 5.41
N ASP A 47 2.25 -4.48 4.71
CA ASP A 47 1.18 -3.49 4.66
C ASP A 47 -0.02 -4.00 3.84
N ALA A 48 0.25 -4.71 2.73
CA ALA A 48 -0.81 -5.30 1.91
C ALA A 48 -1.63 -6.36 2.67
N TYR A 49 -1.01 -7.17 3.52
CA TYR A 49 -1.74 -8.16 4.32
C TYR A 49 -2.63 -7.49 5.36
N LYS A 50 -2.09 -6.50 6.09
CA LYS A 50 -2.87 -5.72 7.05
C LYS A 50 -4.09 -5.06 6.40
N ASP A 51 -3.92 -4.45 5.22
CA ASP A 51 -5.01 -3.80 4.51
C ASP A 51 -6.16 -4.76 4.16
N THR A 52 -5.85 -6.03 3.84
CA THR A 52 -6.89 -7.04 3.61
C THR A 52 -7.68 -7.36 4.87
N LEU A 53 -7.03 -7.43 6.04
CA LEU A 53 -7.69 -7.68 7.32
C LEU A 53 -8.55 -6.47 7.75
N VAL A 54 -8.06 -5.25 7.53
CA VAL A 54 -8.80 -4.01 7.75
C VAL A 54 -10.10 -4.02 6.92
N GLN A 55 -10.02 -4.42 5.66
CA GLN A 55 -11.18 -4.48 4.79
C GLN A 55 -12.19 -5.53 5.26
N LYS A 56 -11.73 -6.71 5.68
CA LYS A 56 -12.59 -7.76 6.25
C LYS A 56 -13.37 -7.28 7.50
N VAL A 57 -12.71 -6.55 8.41
CA VAL A 57 -13.39 -5.98 9.60
C VAL A 57 -14.39 -4.88 9.18
N LYS A 58 -14.06 -4.04 8.20
CA LYS A 58 -15.01 -3.04 7.66
C LYS A 58 -16.22 -3.70 7.01
N ASP A 59 -16.03 -4.78 6.26
CA ASP A 59 -17.13 -5.52 5.64
C ASP A 59 -17.98 -6.23 6.70
N PHE A 60 -17.37 -6.77 7.76
CA PHE A 60 -18.09 -7.27 8.93
C PHE A 60 -18.95 -6.18 9.60
N GLN A 61 -18.39 -4.99 9.82
CA GLN A 61 -19.13 -3.84 10.36
C GLN A 61 -20.28 -3.37 9.44
N ARG A 62 -20.24 -3.66 8.13
CA ARG A 62 -21.30 -3.33 7.18
C ARG A 62 -22.48 -4.29 7.23
N LEU A 63 -22.33 -5.48 7.82
CA LEU A 63 -23.40 -6.48 7.93
C LEU A 63 -24.57 -6.03 8.82
N GLY A 64 -24.32 -5.14 9.77
CA GLY A 64 -25.40 -4.61 10.62
C GLY A 64 -24.91 -3.94 11.91
N PRO A 65 -25.85 -3.34 12.67
CA PRO A 65 -25.54 -2.70 13.95
C PRO A 65 -25.02 -3.71 15.00
N ALA A 66 -25.50 -4.96 14.99
CA ALA A 66 -25.03 -6.00 15.91
C ALA A 66 -23.55 -6.34 15.70
N GLN A 67 -23.09 -6.41 14.44
CA GLN A 67 -21.69 -6.67 14.12
C GLN A 67 -20.78 -5.48 14.48
N LYS A 68 -21.28 -4.25 14.32
CA LYS A 68 -20.58 -3.05 14.83
C LYS A 68 -20.43 -3.10 16.33
N GLU A 69 -21.47 -3.50 17.05
CA GLU A 69 -21.44 -3.65 18.51
C GLU A 69 -20.47 -4.75 18.96
N GLN A 70 -20.41 -5.88 18.24
CA GLN A 70 -19.41 -6.93 18.51
C GLN A 70 -17.98 -6.43 18.32
N TRP A 71 -17.69 -5.67 17.26
CA TRP A 71 -16.39 -5.02 17.09
C TRP A 71 -16.12 -3.98 18.19
N HIS A 72 -17.09 -3.13 18.54
CA HIS A 72 -16.96 -2.16 19.61
C HIS A 72 -16.66 -2.84 20.95
N SER A 73 -17.40 -3.89 21.31
CA SER A 73 -17.17 -4.65 22.54
C SER A 73 -15.80 -5.32 22.57
N TYR A 74 -15.32 -5.81 21.42
CA TYR A 74 -13.97 -6.35 21.31
C TYR A 74 -12.90 -5.26 21.49
N CYS A 75 -13.07 -4.08 20.86
CA CYS A 75 -12.16 -2.95 21.03
C CYS A 75 -12.16 -2.39 22.46
N ASP A 76 -13.33 -2.29 23.08
CA ASP A 76 -13.47 -1.76 24.44
C ASP A 76 -12.84 -2.71 25.46
N SER A 77 -12.94 -4.03 25.25
CA SER A 77 -12.38 -5.03 26.17
C SER A 77 -10.88 -5.28 26.00
N ARG A 78 -10.33 -5.17 24.78
CA ARG A 78 -8.92 -5.56 24.50
C ARG A 78 -8.02 -4.43 24.02
N LEU A 79 -8.56 -3.33 23.50
CA LEU A 79 -7.82 -2.30 22.75
C LEU A 79 -8.04 -0.87 23.27
N GLY A 80 -8.53 -0.74 24.51
CA GLY A 80 -8.80 0.54 25.18
C GLY A 80 -9.75 1.46 24.40
N GLY A 81 -10.70 0.88 23.66
CA GLY A 81 -11.74 1.63 22.95
C GLY A 81 -11.32 2.23 21.61
N VAL A 82 -10.13 1.88 21.07
CA VAL A 82 -9.74 2.31 19.72
C VAL A 82 -10.52 1.52 18.68
N ARG A 83 -11.61 2.10 18.16
CA ARG A 83 -12.57 1.40 17.27
C ARG A 83 -12.26 1.47 15.77
N ASP A 84 -11.19 2.16 15.35
CA ASP A 84 -10.80 2.26 13.94
C ASP A 84 -9.96 1.05 13.50
N PRO A 85 -10.43 0.19 12.58
CA PRO A 85 -9.67 -0.99 12.12
C PRO A 85 -8.31 -0.64 11.51
N ASN A 86 -8.15 0.50 10.84
CA ASN A 86 -6.86 0.88 10.22
C ASN A 86 -5.77 1.15 11.27
N ARG A 87 -6.19 1.54 12.49
CA ARG A 87 -5.29 1.81 13.61
C ARG A 87 -4.82 0.54 14.32
N GLN A 88 -5.46 -0.60 14.06
CA GLN A 88 -5.11 -1.87 14.69
C GLN A 88 -3.97 -2.59 13.96
N ASN A 89 -3.22 -3.43 14.68
CA ASN A 89 -2.22 -4.31 14.07
C ASN A 89 -2.92 -5.51 13.39
N GLY A 90 -2.30 -6.07 12.34
CA GLY A 90 -2.81 -7.26 11.65
C GLY A 90 -3.15 -8.42 12.58
N GLY A 91 -2.32 -8.72 13.58
CA GLY A 91 -2.58 -9.82 14.52
C GLY A 91 -3.86 -9.63 15.36
N VAL A 92 -4.21 -8.38 15.69
CA VAL A 92 -5.44 -8.06 16.44
C VAL A 92 -6.67 -8.23 15.54
N LEU A 93 -6.57 -7.78 14.28
CA LEU A 93 -7.64 -7.93 13.31
C LEU A 93 -7.89 -9.40 12.99
N GLU A 94 -6.83 -10.21 12.93
CA GLU A 94 -6.90 -11.65 12.74
C GLU A 94 -7.52 -12.36 13.95
N ASP A 95 -7.11 -12.04 15.18
CA ASP A 95 -7.70 -12.57 16.43
C ASP A 95 -9.19 -12.25 16.55
N PHE A 96 -9.60 -11.02 16.20
CA PHE A 96 -11.01 -10.65 16.17
C PHE A 96 -11.81 -11.49 15.18
N LEU A 97 -11.33 -11.62 13.94
CA LEU A 97 -12.01 -12.38 12.89
C LEU A 97 -12.07 -13.88 13.22
N LEU A 98 -11.05 -14.43 13.88
CA LEU A 98 -11.05 -15.80 14.40
C LEU A 98 -12.07 -15.97 15.52
N THR A 99 -12.09 -15.06 16.49
CA THR A 99 -12.97 -15.13 17.67
C THR A 99 -14.44 -14.97 17.29
N THR A 100 -14.75 -14.01 16.42
CA THR A 100 -16.12 -13.73 15.98
C THR A 100 -16.59 -14.62 14.83
N GLY A 101 -15.69 -15.03 13.94
CA GLY A 101 -15.98 -15.97 12.86
C GLY A 101 -16.16 -17.43 13.33
N GLY A 102 -15.54 -17.81 14.46
CA GLY A 102 -15.64 -19.16 15.02
C GLY A 102 -16.78 -19.38 16.02
N SER A 103 -17.39 -18.32 16.55
CA SER A 103 -18.35 -18.42 17.68
C SER A 103 -19.82 -18.46 17.27
N GLY A 104 -20.13 -18.89 16.05
CA GLY A 104 -21.49 -19.13 15.58
C GLY A 104 -22.15 -20.39 16.17
N ALA A 105 -22.00 -20.65 17.47
CA ALA A 105 -22.77 -21.66 18.21
C ALA A 105 -22.68 -21.47 19.73
N GLY A 106 -23.68 -20.77 20.30
CA GLY A 106 -24.24 -21.09 21.61
C GLY A 106 -23.61 -20.46 22.87
N ALA A 107 -24.28 -19.45 23.44
CA ALA A 107 -24.61 -19.39 24.87
C ALA A 107 -25.47 -18.15 25.21
N GLY A 108 -26.68 -18.39 25.73
CA GLY A 108 -27.28 -17.55 26.78
C GLY A 108 -28.45 -16.62 26.41
N ALA A 109 -29.69 -17.14 26.42
CA ALA A 109 -30.82 -16.43 27.00
C ALA A 109 -31.95 -17.42 27.36
N VAL A 110 -32.16 -17.57 28.66
CA VAL A 110 -33.27 -18.32 29.27
C VAL A 110 -34.58 -17.53 29.12
N GLY A 111 -35.66 -18.25 28.80
CA GLY A 111 -37.03 -17.91 29.19
C GLY A 111 -37.82 -16.99 28.27
N ALA A 112 -38.62 -17.57 27.36
CA ALA A 112 -40.06 -17.30 27.25
C ALA A 112 -40.68 -18.16 26.12
N THR A 113 -41.69 -18.91 26.52
CA THR A 113 -42.59 -19.75 25.72
C THR A 113 -43.45 -18.92 24.75
N MET A 114 -43.64 -19.38 23.51
CA MET A 114 -44.94 -19.58 22.79
C MET A 114 -44.71 -19.97 21.30
N PRO A 115 -45.67 -20.65 20.62
CA PRO A 115 -45.37 -21.56 19.51
C PRO A 115 -45.98 -21.19 18.13
N MET A 116 -45.50 -21.93 17.12
CA MET A 116 -46.08 -22.25 15.79
C MET A 116 -46.07 -21.22 14.64
N GLY A 117 -45.20 -21.48 13.65
CA GLY A 117 -45.23 -20.85 12.33
C GLY A 117 -44.25 -21.49 11.32
N ARG A 118 -44.69 -22.60 10.70
CA ARG A 118 -44.30 -23.25 9.42
C ARG A 118 -42.90 -23.04 8.78
N PRO A 119 -42.24 -24.12 8.28
CA PRO A 119 -40.93 -24.05 7.63
C PRO A 119 -41.03 -23.70 6.14
N GLY A 120 -40.27 -22.69 5.70
CA GLY A 120 -39.91 -22.42 4.30
C GLY A 120 -38.48 -22.91 4.01
N PRO A 121 -38.10 -23.08 2.73
CA PRO A 121 -36.91 -23.84 2.35
C PRO A 121 -35.61 -23.14 2.75
N ALA A 122 -34.79 -23.88 3.50
CA ALA A 122 -33.48 -23.44 3.97
C ALA A 122 -32.50 -23.33 2.80
N TRP A 123 -32.09 -22.09 2.50
CA TRP A 123 -30.81 -21.83 1.86
C TRP A 123 -29.72 -22.12 2.88
N THR A 124 -29.13 -23.30 2.80
CA THR A 124 -27.96 -23.70 3.56
C THR A 124 -26.76 -22.86 3.08
N MET A 125 -26.56 -21.68 3.66
CA MET A 125 -25.32 -20.92 3.52
C MET A 125 -24.22 -21.72 4.23
N GLY A 126 -23.53 -22.56 3.46
CA GLY A 126 -22.35 -23.28 3.90
C GLY A 126 -21.29 -22.27 4.33
N VAL A 127 -21.05 -22.21 5.63
CA VAL A 127 -19.83 -21.63 6.19
C VAL A 127 -18.69 -22.52 5.73
N GLU A 128 -18.07 -22.17 4.59
CA GLU A 128 -16.82 -22.81 4.17
C GLU A 128 -15.82 -22.63 5.31
N THR A 129 -15.47 -23.74 5.95
CA THR A 129 -14.45 -23.81 6.99
C THR A 129 -13.16 -23.19 6.45
N PHE A 130 -12.63 -22.19 7.15
CA PHE A 130 -11.38 -21.52 6.79
C PHE A 130 -10.23 -22.54 6.73
N ASP A 131 -9.73 -22.80 5.53
CA ASP A 131 -8.57 -23.66 5.31
C ASP A 131 -7.35 -22.78 4.96
N PRO A 132 -6.40 -22.59 5.89
CA PRO A 132 -5.20 -21.79 5.66
C PRO A 132 -4.33 -22.33 4.51
N ILE A 133 -4.48 -23.61 4.16
CA ILE A 133 -3.80 -24.23 3.03
C ILE A 133 -4.42 -23.76 1.71
N LYS A 134 -5.76 -23.70 1.62
CA LYS A 134 -6.47 -23.19 0.43
C LYS A 134 -6.08 -21.73 0.18
N ASP A 135 -6.12 -20.89 1.20
CA ASP A 135 -5.80 -19.46 1.07
C ASP A 135 -4.37 -19.23 0.56
N ARG A 136 -3.40 -20.02 1.03
CA ARG A 136 -2.03 -19.99 0.51
C ARG A 136 -1.97 -20.37 -0.98
N LEU A 137 -2.63 -21.44 -1.37
CA LEU A 137 -2.66 -21.90 -2.77
C LEU A 137 -3.33 -20.89 -3.70
N VAL A 138 -4.37 -20.22 -3.21
CA VAL A 138 -5.03 -19.11 -3.92
C VAL A 138 -4.03 -17.98 -4.19
N GLN A 139 -3.18 -17.64 -3.22
CA GLN A 139 -2.13 -16.63 -3.42
C GLN A 139 -1.05 -17.10 -4.39
N GLU A 140 -0.66 -18.37 -4.35
CA GLU A 140 0.33 -18.94 -5.28
C GLU A 140 -0.17 -18.90 -6.73
N VAL A 141 -1.43 -19.27 -6.98
CA VAL A 141 -2.04 -19.13 -8.32
C VAL A 141 -2.15 -17.66 -8.74
N LYS A 142 -2.52 -16.75 -7.83
CA LYS A 142 -2.54 -15.31 -8.12
C LYS A 142 -1.15 -14.76 -8.44
N ASN A 143 -0.11 -15.23 -7.76
CA ASN A 143 1.27 -14.87 -8.04
C ASN A 143 1.72 -15.42 -9.39
N PHE A 144 1.37 -16.68 -9.71
CA PHE A 144 1.59 -17.26 -11.04
C PHE A 144 0.94 -16.39 -12.13
N GLN A 145 -0.32 -15.99 -11.97
CA GLN A 145 -1.01 -15.07 -12.89
C GLN A 145 -0.33 -13.69 -13.03
N ARG A 146 0.50 -13.26 -12.08
CA ARG A 146 1.25 -11.99 -12.16
C ARG A 146 2.55 -12.12 -12.95
N THR A 147 3.08 -13.33 -13.13
CA THR A 147 4.38 -13.57 -13.82
C THR A 147 4.35 -13.19 -15.30
N GLY A 148 3.18 -13.19 -15.94
CA GLY A 148 3.04 -12.73 -17.31
C GLY A 148 1.69 -13.10 -17.93
N GLN A 149 1.49 -12.66 -19.17
CA GLN A 149 0.27 -12.94 -19.93
C GLN A 149 0.07 -14.44 -20.17
N GLY A 150 1.13 -15.17 -20.54
CA GLY A 150 1.05 -16.62 -20.76
C GLY A 150 0.61 -17.41 -19.52
N ALA A 151 0.99 -16.96 -18.31
CA ALA A 151 0.55 -17.58 -17.06
C ALA A 151 -0.94 -17.33 -16.76
N ARG A 152 -1.49 -16.18 -17.18
CA ARG A 152 -2.92 -15.90 -17.08
C ARG A 152 -3.72 -16.74 -18.06
N GLU A 153 -3.22 -16.87 -19.29
CA GLU A 153 -3.83 -17.71 -20.33
C GLU A 153 -3.84 -19.18 -19.91
N ALA A 154 -2.72 -19.69 -19.38
CA ALA A 154 -2.64 -21.06 -18.85
C ALA A 154 -3.65 -21.34 -17.71
N TRP A 155 -3.84 -20.38 -16.78
CA TRP A 155 -4.87 -20.51 -15.75
C TRP A 155 -6.29 -20.42 -16.33
N GLN A 156 -6.53 -19.52 -17.29
CA GLN A 156 -7.84 -19.40 -17.95
C GLN A 156 -8.20 -20.69 -18.70
N GLU A 157 -7.29 -21.24 -19.48
CA GLU A 157 -7.48 -22.50 -20.20
C GLU A 157 -7.74 -23.67 -19.24
N TYR A 158 -6.99 -23.74 -18.13
CA TYR A 158 -7.21 -24.76 -17.11
C TYR A 158 -8.59 -24.60 -16.44
N ALA A 159 -8.98 -23.38 -16.09
CA ALA A 159 -10.28 -23.09 -15.48
C ALA A 159 -11.45 -23.36 -16.44
N ASP A 160 -11.30 -23.02 -17.72
CA ASP A 160 -12.31 -23.26 -18.74
C ASP A 160 -12.43 -24.77 -19.03
N MET A 161 -11.32 -25.51 -19.09
CA MET A 161 -11.31 -26.96 -19.36
C MET A 161 -11.75 -27.82 -18.18
N LYS A 162 -11.37 -27.48 -16.95
CA LYS A 162 -11.55 -28.36 -15.76
C LYS A 162 -12.50 -27.82 -14.71
N LEU A 163 -12.80 -26.52 -14.72
CA LEU A 163 -13.50 -25.83 -13.62
C LEU A 163 -14.75 -25.08 -14.08
N GLY A 164 -15.30 -25.46 -15.25
CA GLY A 164 -16.53 -24.88 -15.78
C GLY A 164 -16.45 -23.38 -16.04
N GLY A 165 -15.25 -22.86 -16.32
CA GLY A 165 -15.03 -21.44 -16.63
C GLY A 165 -14.96 -20.50 -15.42
N SER A 166 -14.99 -21.02 -14.19
CA SER A 166 -14.78 -20.17 -13.01
C SER A 166 -13.30 -19.80 -12.90
N ARG A 167 -12.95 -18.58 -13.26
CA ARG A 167 -11.55 -18.11 -13.34
C ARG A 167 -10.98 -17.56 -12.04
N ASP A 168 -11.76 -17.52 -10.96
CA ASP A 168 -11.30 -17.03 -9.66
C ASP A 168 -10.66 -18.18 -8.85
N PRO A 169 -9.35 -18.14 -8.53
CA PRO A 169 -8.68 -19.17 -7.74
C PRO A 169 -9.33 -19.43 -6.38
N ALA A 170 -9.94 -18.42 -5.75
CA ALA A 170 -10.58 -18.58 -4.43
C ALA A 170 -11.83 -19.47 -4.46
N ARG A 171 -12.42 -19.68 -5.64
CA ARG A 171 -13.61 -20.51 -5.84
C ARG A 171 -13.29 -22.00 -5.99
N HIS A 172 -12.02 -22.38 -6.00
CA HIS A 172 -11.60 -23.75 -6.20
C HIS A 172 -10.99 -24.34 -4.94
N ASP A 173 -11.11 -25.65 -4.79
CA ASP A 173 -10.58 -26.39 -3.66
C ASP A 173 -9.04 -26.54 -3.73
N ALA A 174 -8.43 -26.82 -2.58
CA ALA A 174 -6.97 -26.92 -2.45
C ALA A 174 -6.35 -28.01 -3.35
N MET A 175 -7.04 -29.13 -3.62
CA MET A 175 -6.49 -30.19 -4.47
C MET A 175 -6.40 -29.72 -5.92
N THR A 176 -7.43 -29.04 -6.42
CA THR A 176 -7.43 -28.52 -7.78
C THR A 176 -6.35 -27.45 -7.98
N LEU A 177 -6.19 -26.52 -7.03
CA LEU A 177 -5.14 -25.50 -7.09
C LEU A 177 -3.74 -26.13 -7.09
N ARG A 178 -3.50 -27.16 -6.26
CA ARG A 178 -2.25 -27.92 -6.26
C ARG A 178 -1.99 -28.62 -7.59
N GLN A 179 -3.02 -29.22 -8.17
CA GLN A 179 -2.89 -29.95 -9.42
C GLN A 179 -2.57 -29.02 -10.59
N PHE A 180 -3.17 -27.83 -10.63
CA PHE A 180 -2.81 -26.79 -11.59
C PHE A 180 -1.34 -26.39 -11.45
N LEU A 181 -0.90 -26.02 -10.24
CA LEU A 181 0.47 -25.58 -9.98
C LEU A 181 1.50 -26.67 -10.32
N ARG A 182 1.16 -27.95 -10.12
CA ARG A 182 2.01 -29.08 -10.53
C ARG A 182 2.18 -29.18 -12.05
N VAL A 183 1.11 -28.98 -12.82
CA VAL A 183 1.13 -29.18 -14.29
C VAL A 183 1.72 -27.98 -15.01
N GLN A 184 1.35 -26.76 -14.60
CA GLN A 184 1.69 -25.53 -15.32
C GLN A 184 2.91 -24.80 -14.73
N ALA A 185 3.36 -25.20 -13.55
CA ALA A 185 4.57 -24.69 -12.94
C ALA A 185 5.45 -25.84 -12.41
N PRO A 186 5.95 -26.75 -13.30
CA PRO A 186 6.81 -27.87 -12.90
C PRO A 186 8.10 -27.42 -12.19
N GLY A 187 8.50 -26.15 -12.32
CA GLY A 187 9.58 -25.53 -11.55
C GLY A 187 9.16 -24.85 -10.22
N SER A 188 7.90 -24.46 -10.05
CA SER A 188 7.44 -23.74 -8.84
C SER A 188 7.22 -24.67 -7.65
N SER A 189 6.96 -25.97 -7.89
CA SER A 189 7.04 -26.99 -6.83
C SER A 189 8.49 -27.24 -6.38
N GLY A 190 9.47 -26.98 -7.25
CA GLY A 190 10.90 -27.03 -6.94
C GLY A 190 11.31 -25.94 -5.95
N ASP A 191 10.71 -24.75 -6.06
CA ASP A 191 10.95 -23.65 -5.13
C ASP A 191 10.41 -23.92 -3.72
N MET A 192 9.29 -24.64 -3.56
CA MET A 192 8.84 -25.03 -2.21
C MET A 192 9.76 -26.02 -1.52
N LEU A 193 10.26 -27.02 -2.25
CA LEU A 193 11.21 -27.99 -1.72
C LEU A 193 12.56 -27.33 -1.45
N LYS A 194 13.01 -26.47 -2.36
CA LYS A 194 14.21 -25.65 -2.19
C LYS A 194 14.08 -24.74 -0.97
N ASP A 195 12.96 -24.06 -0.79
CA ASP A 195 12.71 -23.20 0.37
C ASP A 195 12.70 -23.99 1.68
N GLN A 196 12.10 -25.18 1.69
CA GLN A 196 12.18 -26.08 2.84
C GLN A 196 13.62 -26.48 3.16
N LEU A 197 14.41 -26.84 2.15
CA LEU A 197 15.81 -27.21 2.31
C LEU A 197 16.68 -26.01 2.74
N ILE A 198 16.42 -24.82 2.22
CA ILE A 198 17.07 -23.57 2.65
C ILE A 198 16.80 -23.34 4.14
N GLN A 199 15.54 -23.51 4.58
CA GLN A 199 15.20 -23.34 5.99
C GLN A 199 15.82 -24.42 6.89
N GLN A 200 15.90 -25.67 6.42
CA GLN A 200 16.58 -26.75 7.13
C GLN A 200 18.08 -26.45 7.30
N ILE A 201 18.75 -26.02 6.24
CA ILE A 201 20.17 -25.67 6.26
C ILE A 201 20.42 -24.44 7.13
N LYS A 202 19.58 -23.40 7.04
CA LYS A 202 19.66 -22.24 7.94
C LYS A 202 19.43 -22.62 9.40
N THR A 203 18.55 -23.58 9.67
CA THR A 203 18.32 -24.09 11.03
C THR A 203 19.53 -24.88 11.53
N TYR A 204 20.13 -25.71 10.68
CA TYR A 204 21.37 -26.41 10.96
C TYR A 204 22.52 -25.45 11.27
N GLN A 205 22.72 -24.41 10.45
CA GLN A 205 23.73 -23.36 10.69
C GLN A 205 23.53 -22.61 12.02
N ARG A 206 22.31 -22.57 12.55
CA ARG A 206 22.00 -21.95 13.85
C ARG A 206 22.28 -22.84 15.05
N GLN A 207 22.56 -24.14 14.85
CA GLN A 207 22.83 -25.09 15.94
C GLN A 207 24.20 -24.85 16.59
N GLY A 208 25.16 -24.28 15.86
CA GLY A 208 26.49 -23.98 16.38
C GLY A 208 27.48 -23.60 15.29
N ASP A 209 28.66 -23.14 15.71
CA ASP A 209 29.74 -22.74 14.80
C ASP A 209 30.28 -23.93 14.01
N GLU A 210 30.26 -25.15 14.57
CA GLU A 210 30.65 -26.38 13.88
C GLU A 210 29.72 -26.69 12.68
N GLN A 211 28.40 -26.57 12.85
CA GLN A 211 27.42 -26.79 11.78
C GLN A 211 27.51 -25.71 10.70
N LYS A 212 27.87 -24.49 11.09
CA LYS A 212 28.12 -23.39 10.16
C LYS A 212 29.39 -23.65 9.34
N GLU A 213 30.48 -24.10 9.98
CA GLU A 213 31.72 -24.48 9.30
C GLU A 213 31.56 -25.71 8.40
N ASN A 214 30.68 -26.65 8.76
CA ASN A 214 30.31 -27.78 7.89
C ASN A 214 29.65 -27.29 6.59
N TRP A 215 28.71 -26.34 6.67
CA TRP A 215 28.12 -25.73 5.47
C TRP A 215 29.15 -24.91 4.67
N HIS A 216 30.00 -24.12 5.34
CA HIS A 216 31.06 -23.36 4.67
C HIS A 216 32.03 -24.26 3.92
N THR A 217 32.50 -25.34 4.57
CA THR A 217 33.41 -26.32 3.96
C THR A 217 32.76 -27.01 2.76
N TYR A 218 31.48 -27.40 2.89
CA TYR A 218 30.75 -27.98 1.76
C TYR A 218 30.58 -26.99 0.61
N ALA A 219 30.23 -25.73 0.89
CA ALA A 219 30.07 -24.68 -0.11
C ALA A 219 31.40 -24.35 -0.81
N ASP A 220 32.50 -24.31 -0.07
CA ASP A 220 33.83 -24.02 -0.61
C ASP A 220 34.37 -25.19 -1.45
N THR A 221 34.09 -26.44 -1.07
CA THR A 221 34.59 -27.63 -1.79
C THR A 221 33.72 -28.04 -2.98
N GLN A 222 32.40 -27.95 -2.86
CA GLN A 222 31.46 -28.45 -3.89
C GLN A 222 30.79 -27.33 -4.70
N LEU A 223 30.70 -26.11 -4.16
CA LEU A 223 29.85 -25.03 -4.72
C LEU A 223 30.63 -23.77 -5.10
N GLY A 224 31.96 -23.90 -5.25
CA GLY A 224 32.83 -22.80 -5.69
C GLY A 224 32.88 -21.61 -4.71
N GLY A 225 32.64 -21.85 -3.42
CA GLY A 225 32.70 -20.81 -2.38
C GLY A 225 31.46 -19.95 -2.23
N VAL A 226 30.37 -20.26 -2.94
CA VAL A 226 29.09 -19.55 -2.78
C VAL A 226 28.39 -20.06 -1.52
N ARG A 227 28.50 -19.32 -0.41
CA ARG A 227 28.03 -19.78 0.92
C ARG A 227 26.56 -19.49 1.23
N ASP A 228 25.79 -18.95 0.31
CA ASP A 228 24.36 -18.65 0.51
C ASP A 228 23.48 -19.84 0.06
N PRO A 229 22.76 -20.54 0.97
CA PRO A 229 21.88 -21.65 0.62
C PRO A 229 20.82 -21.32 -0.43
N ALA A 230 20.36 -20.07 -0.51
CA ALA A 230 19.32 -19.66 -1.47
C ALA A 230 19.81 -19.63 -2.92
N ARG A 231 21.13 -19.54 -3.11
CA ARG A 231 21.77 -19.47 -4.42
C ARG A 231 21.96 -20.83 -5.09
N HIS A 232 21.74 -21.92 -4.35
CA HIS A 232 21.91 -23.28 -4.86
C HIS A 232 20.58 -23.89 -5.28
N ASP A 233 20.63 -24.88 -6.16
CA ASP A 233 19.46 -25.63 -6.62
C ASP A 233 19.04 -26.69 -5.60
N ALA A 234 17.81 -27.19 -5.71
CA ALA A 234 17.25 -28.13 -4.74
C ALA A 234 18.05 -29.44 -4.65
N ALA A 235 18.61 -29.94 -5.75
CA ALA A 235 19.34 -31.21 -5.74
C ALA A 235 20.65 -31.12 -4.93
N THR A 236 21.34 -29.98 -5.03
CA THR A 236 22.51 -29.67 -4.19
C THR A 236 22.14 -29.61 -2.71
N LEU A 237 21.09 -28.87 -2.37
CA LEU A 237 20.66 -28.73 -0.97
C LEU A 237 20.18 -30.07 -0.38
N GLN A 238 19.52 -30.92 -1.18
CA GLN A 238 19.17 -32.29 -0.79
C GLN A 238 20.40 -33.16 -0.54
N THR A 239 21.44 -33.01 -1.36
CA THR A 239 22.68 -33.77 -1.21
C THR A 239 23.35 -33.41 0.11
N PHE A 240 23.48 -32.12 0.42
CA PHE A 240 23.97 -31.66 1.72
C PHE A 240 23.11 -32.19 2.88
N ALA A 241 21.79 -32.05 2.77
CA ALA A 241 20.86 -32.54 3.79
C ALA A 241 21.01 -34.05 4.03
N ARG A 242 21.26 -34.84 2.98
CA ARG A 242 21.53 -36.28 3.10
C ARG A 242 22.90 -36.55 3.73
N THR A 243 23.95 -35.84 3.30
CA THR A 243 25.32 -36.02 3.81
C THR A 243 25.42 -35.79 5.31
N TYR A 244 24.75 -34.75 5.80
CA TYR A 244 24.73 -34.40 7.23
C TYR A 244 23.52 -34.98 7.97
N SER A 245 22.80 -35.92 7.34
CA SER A 245 21.62 -36.60 7.92
C SER A 245 20.60 -35.65 8.54
N LEU A 246 20.34 -34.53 7.86
CA LEU A 246 19.26 -33.59 8.19
C LEU A 246 17.92 -34.25 7.84
N ALA A 247 17.45 -35.14 8.72
CA ALA A 247 16.17 -35.82 8.55
C ALA A 247 15.02 -34.80 8.54
N ALA A 248 14.01 -35.05 7.71
CA ALA A 248 12.75 -34.31 7.71
C ALA A 248 11.98 -34.59 9.01
N LEU A 249 12.34 -33.86 10.07
CA LEU A 249 11.60 -33.85 11.32
C LEU A 249 10.23 -33.24 11.05
N ALA A 250 9.18 -34.07 11.15
CA ALA A 250 7.83 -33.62 11.40
C ALA A 250 7.81 -32.68 12.63
N PRO A 251 6.84 -31.75 12.73
CA PRO A 251 6.73 -30.87 13.89
C PRO A 251 6.19 -31.69 15.08
N GLU A 252 7.08 -32.40 15.77
CA GLU A 252 6.82 -32.90 17.12
C GLU A 252 7.18 -31.81 18.15
N PRO A 253 6.48 -31.75 19.30
CA PRO A 253 6.60 -30.66 20.25
C PRO A 253 7.99 -30.71 20.91
N ALA A 254 8.78 -29.68 20.66
CA ALA A 254 10.13 -29.57 21.20
C ALA A 254 10.14 -29.72 22.74
N PRO A 255 11.12 -30.46 23.31
CA PRO A 255 11.44 -30.33 24.72
C PRO A 255 11.92 -28.88 24.96
N GLN A 256 11.23 -28.20 25.86
CA GLN A 256 11.55 -26.84 26.28
C GLN A 256 12.92 -26.84 26.96
N THR A 257 13.89 -26.10 26.39
CA THR A 257 15.08 -25.42 26.96
C THR A 257 16.16 -25.37 25.87
N ALA A 258 16.75 -24.26 25.43
CA ALA A 258 16.80 -22.91 25.94
C ALA A 258 16.55 -21.91 24.80
N ALA A 259 15.59 -21.03 25.02
CA ALA A 259 15.54 -19.75 24.35
C ALA A 259 16.90 -19.05 24.51
N ARG A 260 17.35 -18.33 23.47
CA ARG A 260 18.12 -17.11 23.72
C ARG A 260 17.19 -16.19 24.51
N THR A 261 17.19 -16.34 25.83
CA THR A 261 16.97 -15.20 26.71
C THR A 261 18.00 -14.17 26.27
N MET A 262 17.53 -13.10 25.60
CA MET A 262 18.21 -11.83 25.76
C MET A 262 18.46 -11.70 27.25
N ASP A 263 19.73 -11.68 27.66
CA ASP A 263 20.08 -11.43 29.05
C ASP A 263 19.35 -10.13 29.43
N PRO A 264 18.39 -10.15 30.39
CA PRO A 264 17.62 -8.97 30.76
C PRO A 264 18.53 -7.78 31.10
N LEU A 265 19.75 -8.08 31.59
CA LEU A 265 20.78 -7.10 31.85
C LEU A 265 21.27 -6.41 30.58
N LYS A 266 21.53 -7.17 29.50
CA LYS A 266 21.96 -6.60 28.22
C LYS A 266 20.87 -5.69 27.64
N ASP A 267 19.62 -6.13 27.67
CA ASP A 267 18.50 -5.32 27.17
C ASP A 267 18.34 -4.01 27.98
N GLN A 268 18.53 -4.06 29.29
CA GLN A 268 18.51 -2.87 30.14
C GLN A 268 19.66 -1.90 29.79
N LEU A 269 20.87 -2.41 29.59
CA LEU A 269 22.03 -1.60 29.20
C LEU A 269 21.86 -0.98 27.82
N VAL A 270 21.34 -1.73 26.85
CA VAL A 270 21.02 -1.22 25.50
C VAL A 270 19.97 -0.11 25.58
N GLN A 271 18.95 -0.26 26.43
CA GLN A 271 17.94 0.76 26.65
C GLN A 271 18.53 2.02 27.31
N GLN A 272 19.44 1.88 28.27
CA GLN A 272 20.12 3.01 28.91
C GLN A 272 20.98 3.79 27.92
N VAL A 273 21.77 3.12 27.09
CA VAL A 273 22.56 3.77 26.02
C VAL A 273 21.64 4.44 25.00
N LYS A 274 20.53 3.81 24.59
CA LYS A 274 19.55 4.42 23.68
C LYS A 274 18.82 5.60 24.31
N ALA A 275 18.56 5.57 25.62
CA ALA A 275 18.01 6.72 26.34
C ALA A 275 19.02 7.86 26.35
N TYR A 276 20.29 7.58 26.64
CA TYR A 276 21.39 8.55 26.58
C TYR A 276 21.51 9.22 25.21
N GLN A 277 21.49 8.44 24.12
CA GLN A 277 21.46 8.95 22.74
C GLN A 277 20.25 9.85 22.42
N ARG A 278 19.16 9.78 23.18
CA ARG A 278 17.98 10.63 22.98
C ARG A 278 18.07 11.97 23.71
N LEU A 279 19.00 12.16 24.66
CA LEU A 279 19.16 13.44 25.37
C LEU A 279 19.61 14.58 24.44
N GLY A 280 20.37 14.28 23.39
CA GLY A 280 20.84 15.31 22.48
C GLY A 280 21.89 14.82 21.49
N GLN A 281 22.28 15.71 20.57
CA GLN A 281 23.29 15.41 19.56
C GLN A 281 24.67 15.17 20.19
N GLN A 282 25.02 15.92 21.23
CA GLN A 282 26.27 15.74 21.97
C GLN A 282 26.41 14.32 22.56
N GLN A 283 25.32 13.74 23.08
CA GLN A 283 25.31 12.38 23.64
C GLN A 283 25.39 11.30 22.55
N LYS A 284 24.80 11.55 21.37
CA LYS A 284 25.01 10.69 20.20
C LYS A 284 26.44 10.72 19.73
N ASP A 285 27.04 11.91 19.66
CA ASP A 285 28.42 12.08 19.22
C ASP A 285 29.41 11.45 20.22
N ALA A 286 29.13 11.53 21.53
CA ALA A 286 29.88 10.82 22.56
C ALA A 286 29.81 9.29 22.40
N TRP A 287 28.61 8.73 22.15
CA TRP A 287 28.47 7.30 21.86
C TRP A 287 29.15 6.90 20.55
N HIS A 288 28.99 7.69 19.48
CA HIS A 288 29.67 7.44 18.21
C HIS A 288 31.19 7.48 18.37
N GLY A 289 31.73 8.44 19.11
CA GLY A 289 33.16 8.53 19.40
C GLY A 289 33.68 7.32 20.17
N TYR A 290 32.94 6.86 21.18
CA TYR A 290 33.29 5.63 21.91
C TYR A 290 33.20 4.38 21.03
N ALA A 291 32.13 4.25 20.22
CA ALA A 291 31.96 3.13 19.30
C ALA A 291 33.04 3.08 18.20
N ASP A 292 33.43 4.25 17.67
CA ASP A 292 34.47 4.37 16.66
C ASP A 292 35.85 4.08 17.24
N LEU A 293 36.12 4.45 18.51
CA LEU A 293 37.42 4.24 19.16
C LEU A 293 37.59 2.82 19.74
N GLN A 294 36.57 2.28 20.41
CA GLN A 294 36.68 1.06 21.22
C GLN A 294 35.93 -0.14 20.61
N LEU A 295 34.96 0.09 19.72
CA LEU A 295 34.04 -0.95 19.23
C LEU A 295 34.08 -1.13 17.71
N GLY A 296 35.20 -0.72 17.08
CA GLY A 296 35.46 -0.92 15.66
C GLY A 296 34.47 -0.20 14.72
N GLY A 297 33.87 0.90 15.17
CA GLY A 297 32.93 1.70 14.37
C GLY A 297 31.51 1.13 14.27
N ILE A 298 31.20 0.08 15.02
CA ILE A 298 29.83 -0.47 15.06
C ILE A 298 29.00 0.41 15.99
N ARG A 299 28.14 1.27 15.43
CA ARG A 299 27.39 2.28 16.22
C ARG A 299 26.08 1.79 16.85
N ASP A 300 25.70 0.53 16.65
CA ASP A 300 24.47 -0.05 17.20
C ASP A 300 24.70 -0.65 18.60
N PRO A 301 24.12 -0.10 19.68
CA PRO A 301 24.29 -0.62 21.05
C PRO A 301 23.90 -2.08 21.23
N ALA A 302 22.95 -2.60 20.44
CA ALA A 302 22.50 -4.00 20.57
C ALA A 302 23.55 -5.02 20.09
N ARG A 303 24.51 -4.57 19.28
CA ARG A 303 25.57 -5.40 18.71
C ARG A 303 26.77 -5.58 19.64
N HIS A 304 26.84 -4.82 20.72
CA HIS A 304 27.94 -4.89 21.69
C HIS A 304 27.62 -5.83 22.86
N ASP A 305 28.64 -6.28 23.58
CA ASP A 305 28.49 -7.10 24.77
C ASP A 305 28.16 -6.24 26.01
N THR A 306 27.80 -6.89 27.12
CA THR A 306 27.40 -6.20 28.35
C THR A 306 28.55 -5.41 28.97
N ALA A 307 29.79 -5.89 28.84
CA ALA A 307 30.99 -5.24 29.38
C ALA A 307 31.24 -3.88 28.71
N ALA A 308 31.20 -3.80 27.39
CA ALA A 308 31.36 -2.54 26.65
C ALA A 308 30.25 -1.52 26.98
N LEU A 309 29.00 -1.98 27.11
CA LEU A 309 27.89 -1.10 27.46
C LEU A 309 28.00 -0.57 28.90
N GLN A 310 28.44 -1.39 29.85
CA GLN A 310 28.67 -0.96 31.23
C GLN A 310 29.82 0.05 31.32
N GLU A 311 30.94 -0.20 30.65
CA GLU A 311 32.09 0.70 30.64
C GLU A 311 31.73 2.08 30.08
N PHE A 312 30.96 2.12 28.99
CA PHE A 312 30.47 3.37 28.42
C PHE A 312 29.61 4.16 29.43
N LEU A 313 28.65 3.48 30.08
CA LEU A 313 27.73 4.12 31.03
C LEU A 313 28.46 4.64 32.28
N VAL A 314 29.47 3.91 32.77
CA VAL A 314 30.32 4.34 33.89
C VAL A 314 31.17 5.55 33.51
N THR A 315 31.72 5.55 32.30
CA THR A 315 32.62 6.61 31.83
C THR A 315 31.88 7.94 31.58
N HIS A 316 30.62 7.87 31.16
CA HIS A 316 29.81 9.04 30.83
C HIS A 316 28.86 9.48 31.95
N ASP A 317 29.06 8.97 33.17
CA ASP A 317 28.26 9.24 34.39
C ASP A 317 26.75 9.16 34.14
N VAL A 318 26.33 8.13 33.38
CA VAL A 318 24.92 7.89 33.13
C VAL A 318 24.35 7.23 34.38
N GLN A 319 23.75 8.05 35.24
CA GLN A 319 23.16 7.61 36.50
C GLN A 319 22.26 6.37 36.28
N PRO A 320 22.49 5.26 37.01
CA PRO A 320 21.60 4.12 36.96
C PRO A 320 20.24 4.57 37.49
N VAL A 321 19.18 4.39 36.71
CA VAL A 321 17.81 4.73 37.13
C VAL A 321 17.40 3.74 38.23
N THR A 322 17.80 4.02 39.47
CA THR A 322 17.51 3.21 40.66
C THR A 322 16.20 3.69 41.29
N GLU A 323 15.07 3.34 40.67
CA GLU A 323 13.81 3.19 41.38
C GLU A 323 12.84 2.40 40.49
N PRO A 324 12.27 1.27 40.97
CA PRO A 324 11.21 0.58 40.27
C PRO A 324 9.87 1.26 40.59
N PRO A 325 9.24 2.02 39.66
CA PRO A 325 7.85 2.38 39.86
C PRO A 325 7.02 1.10 39.75
N ALA A 326 6.25 0.84 40.79
CA ALA A 326 5.32 -0.27 40.88
C ALA A 326 4.56 -0.47 39.56
N LYS A 327 4.46 -1.75 39.15
CA LYS A 327 3.56 -2.24 38.10
C LYS A 327 2.14 -1.71 38.34
N ARG A 328 1.79 -0.58 37.74
CA ARG A 328 0.42 -0.36 37.28
C ARG A 328 0.31 -1.04 35.92
N MET A 329 -0.63 -1.98 35.83
CA MET A 329 -1.03 -2.63 34.59
C MET A 329 -1.18 -1.60 33.48
N LYS A 330 -0.38 -1.75 32.42
CA LYS A 330 -0.42 -0.93 31.23
C LYS A 330 -1.26 -1.66 30.19
N ASP A 331 -2.46 -1.15 30.02
CA ASP A 331 -3.44 -1.45 28.98
C ASP A 331 -2.89 -1.12 27.60
N ASN A 332 -3.00 -2.11 26.70
CA ASN A 332 -2.31 -2.15 25.41
C ASN A 332 -3.24 -1.61 24.30
N SER A 333 -3.41 -0.29 24.27
CA SER A 333 -3.98 0.45 23.13
C SER A 333 -2.83 0.96 22.26
N GLY A 334 -2.46 0.18 21.25
CA GLY A 334 -1.46 0.55 20.26
C GLY A 334 -2.01 1.55 19.25
N ALA A 335 -1.74 2.84 19.47
CA ALA A 335 -1.67 3.87 18.43
C ALA A 335 -0.26 4.50 18.49
N PRO A 336 0.29 4.98 17.37
CA PRO A 336 1.71 5.31 17.24
C PRO A 336 2.04 6.58 18.05
N LEU A 337 2.87 6.45 19.09
CA LEU A 337 3.25 7.55 19.98
C LEU A 337 4.60 8.15 19.52
N GLY A 338 4.55 8.88 18.40
CA GLY A 338 5.57 9.83 17.95
C GLY A 338 5.27 11.28 18.38
N THR A 339 4.29 11.48 19.26
CA THR A 339 4.10 12.71 20.02
C THR A 339 4.58 12.43 21.43
N VAL A 340 5.82 12.86 21.71
CA VAL A 340 6.14 13.54 22.97
C VAL A 340 4.89 14.32 23.37
N LEU A 341 4.45 14.20 24.63
CA LEU A 341 3.45 15.11 25.22
C LEU A 341 3.71 16.51 24.66
N GLY A 342 2.96 16.86 23.62
CA GLY A 342 3.15 18.12 22.93
C GLY A 342 2.84 19.12 23.99
N ASP A 343 3.83 19.94 24.33
CA ASP A 343 3.69 20.98 25.34
C ASP A 343 2.30 21.62 25.11
N PRO A 344 1.37 21.56 26.08
CA PRO A 344 0.00 22.05 25.87
C PRO A 344 0.02 23.50 25.36
N MET A 345 1.07 24.24 25.72
CA MET A 345 1.39 25.57 25.21
C MET A 345 1.63 25.60 23.69
N LYS A 346 2.42 24.67 23.14
CA LYS A 346 2.64 24.55 21.70
C LYS A 346 1.35 24.27 20.95
N GLN A 347 0.50 23.39 21.46
CA GLN A 347 -0.76 23.05 20.80
C GLN A 347 -1.70 24.26 20.71
N GLU A 348 -1.70 25.12 21.73
CA GLU A 348 -2.46 26.37 21.73
C GLU A 348 -1.94 27.36 20.67
N LEU A 349 -0.61 27.54 20.57
CA LEU A 349 0.01 28.39 19.54
C LEU A 349 -0.31 27.89 18.12
N VAL A 350 -0.26 26.58 17.90
CA VAL A 350 -0.64 25.95 16.62
C VAL A 350 -2.11 26.22 16.29
N ASN A 351 -3.01 26.13 17.29
CA ASN A 351 -4.42 26.40 17.10
C ASN A 351 -4.68 27.89 16.78
N GLN A 352 -3.95 28.80 17.44
CA GLN A 352 -4.04 30.24 17.23
C GLN A 352 -3.60 30.64 15.82
N ILE A 353 -2.46 30.10 15.33
CA ILE A 353 -2.01 30.35 13.94
C ILE A 353 -2.98 29.73 12.93
N LYS A 354 -3.53 28.54 13.20
CA LYS A 354 -4.57 27.94 12.33
C LYS A 354 -5.86 28.76 12.32
N ALA A 355 -6.23 29.40 13.44
CA ALA A 355 -7.37 30.33 13.48
C ALA A 355 -7.08 31.59 12.65
N TYR A 356 -5.89 32.16 12.78
CA TYR A 356 -5.41 33.29 11.98
C TYR A 356 -5.43 32.98 10.46
N GLN A 357 -4.92 31.83 10.05
CA GLN A 357 -4.97 31.36 8.66
C GLN A 357 -6.39 31.21 8.10
N ARG A 358 -7.38 30.94 8.96
CA ARG A 358 -8.79 30.77 8.56
C ARG A 358 -9.57 32.08 8.54
N ALA A 359 -9.09 33.11 9.23
CA ALA A 359 -9.81 34.37 9.34
C ALA A 359 -9.78 35.19 8.03
N SER A 360 -8.71 35.09 7.23
CA SER A 360 -8.69 35.66 5.87
C SER A 360 -7.58 35.03 5.00
N GLN A 361 -7.74 35.14 3.68
CA GLN A 361 -6.71 34.69 2.73
C GLN A 361 -5.41 35.51 2.89
N GLN A 362 -5.53 36.82 3.14
CA GLN A 362 -4.37 37.69 3.40
C GLN A 362 -3.55 37.21 4.62
N GLN A 363 -4.21 36.83 5.72
CA GLN A 363 -3.52 36.30 6.92
C GLN A 363 -2.85 34.94 6.67
N LYS A 364 -3.45 34.12 5.80
CA LYS A 364 -2.83 32.87 5.34
C LYS A 364 -1.58 33.14 4.51
N ASP A 365 -1.61 34.15 3.65
CA ASP A 365 -0.47 34.53 2.81
C ASP A 365 0.67 35.11 3.66
N ILE A 366 0.37 35.91 4.70
CA ILE A 366 1.37 36.37 5.69
C ILE A 366 2.08 35.20 6.37
N TRP A 367 1.35 34.15 6.78
CA TRP A 367 1.98 32.95 7.34
C TRP A 367 2.83 32.21 6.31
N HIS A 368 2.36 32.09 5.05
CA HIS A 368 3.13 31.45 4.00
C HIS A 368 4.44 32.20 3.71
N GLU A 369 4.40 33.53 3.62
CA GLU A 369 5.58 34.36 3.40
C GLU A 369 6.56 34.23 4.56
N TYR A 370 6.08 34.24 5.81
CA TYR A 370 6.91 34.00 6.97
C TYR A 370 7.56 32.60 6.96
N ALA A 371 6.79 31.56 6.64
CA ALA A 371 7.29 30.19 6.57
C ALA A 371 8.30 29.97 5.43
N ASP A 372 8.11 30.63 4.29
CA ASP A 372 9.03 30.59 3.16
C ASP A 372 10.34 31.34 3.50
N ALA A 373 10.24 32.50 4.16
CA ALA A 373 11.40 33.33 4.53
C ALA A 373 12.23 32.77 5.70
N HIS A 374 11.58 32.22 6.74
CA HIS A 374 12.26 31.85 7.99
C HIS A 374 12.28 30.34 8.27
N LEU A 375 11.38 29.55 7.65
CA LEU A 375 11.13 28.15 8.02
C LEU A 375 11.38 27.16 6.87
N GLY A 376 12.14 27.59 5.85
CA GLY A 376 12.52 26.76 4.71
C GLY A 376 11.32 26.25 3.90
N GLY A 377 10.21 27.00 3.87
CA GLY A 377 9.00 26.66 3.11
C GLY A 377 8.12 25.60 3.77
N VAL A 378 8.41 25.19 5.01
CA VAL A 378 7.54 24.26 5.74
C VAL A 378 6.34 25.04 6.28
N ARG A 379 5.19 24.96 5.61
CA ARG A 379 4.01 25.78 5.91
C ARG A 379 3.07 25.21 6.98
N ASP A 380 3.38 24.07 7.58
CA ASP A 380 2.56 23.44 8.62
C ASP A 380 2.97 23.94 10.03
N PRO A 381 2.13 24.71 10.74
CA PRO A 381 2.46 25.23 12.08
C PRO A 381 2.80 24.14 13.11
N ALA A 382 2.27 22.92 12.96
CA ALA A 382 2.53 21.83 13.91
C ALA A 382 3.97 21.29 13.83
N ARG A 383 4.69 21.59 12.74
CA ARG A 383 6.05 21.12 12.50
C ARG A 383 7.13 22.04 13.08
N HIS A 384 6.77 23.24 13.52
CA HIS A 384 7.70 24.22 14.09
C HIS A 384 7.72 24.14 15.61
N ASP A 385 8.79 24.62 16.25
CA ASP A 385 8.90 24.72 17.71
C ASP A 385 8.07 25.89 18.27
N SER A 386 7.83 25.89 19.60
CA SER A 386 6.98 26.92 20.23
C SER A 386 7.58 28.33 20.16
N ALA A 387 8.90 28.49 20.20
CA ALA A 387 9.52 29.81 20.20
C ALA A 387 9.30 30.54 18.86
N VAL A 388 9.42 29.82 17.75
CA VAL A 388 9.11 30.34 16.40
C VAL A 388 7.63 30.75 16.28
N LEU A 389 6.71 29.94 16.83
CA LEU A 389 5.28 30.24 16.78
C LEU A 389 4.94 31.48 17.63
N GLU A 390 5.58 31.65 18.78
CA GLU A 390 5.44 32.84 19.64
C GLU A 390 5.99 34.10 18.97
N GLU A 391 7.15 34.01 18.31
CA GLU A 391 7.74 35.12 17.57
C GLU A 391 6.82 35.58 16.44
N PHE A 392 6.25 34.65 15.67
CA PHE A 392 5.28 34.96 14.63
C PHE A 392 4.03 35.66 15.18
N ILE A 393 3.45 35.11 16.27
CA ILE A 393 2.26 35.67 16.92
C ILE A 393 2.52 37.10 17.42
N THR A 394 3.67 37.32 18.04
CA THR A 394 4.08 38.62 18.59
C THR A 394 4.33 39.64 17.48
N THR A 395 5.03 39.24 16.41
CA THR A 395 5.40 40.13 15.30
C THR A 395 4.20 40.55 14.47
N ASN A 396 3.25 39.64 14.24
CA ASN A 396 2.09 39.87 13.37
C ASN A 396 0.83 40.29 14.14
N GLY A 397 0.93 40.46 15.47
CA GLY A 397 -0.18 40.87 16.32
C GLY A 397 -1.38 39.91 16.26
N VAL A 398 -1.12 38.60 16.20
CA VAL A 398 -2.18 37.59 16.09
C VAL A 398 -3.00 37.55 17.38
N PRO A 399 -4.29 37.91 17.40
CA PRO A 399 -5.07 37.89 18.62
C PRO A 399 -5.28 36.45 19.14
N PRO A 400 -5.58 36.27 20.44
CA PRO A 400 -5.78 34.95 21.03
C PRO A 400 -6.86 34.16 20.28
N ALA A 401 -6.75 32.82 20.23
CA ALA A 401 -7.71 31.97 19.52
C ALA A 401 -9.17 32.23 19.96
N ALA A 402 -9.38 32.61 21.23
CA ALA A 402 -10.68 32.98 21.79
C ALA A 402 -11.30 34.25 21.17
N ALA A 403 -10.50 35.18 20.64
CA ALA A 403 -11.00 36.42 20.01
C ALA A 403 -11.56 36.18 18.59
N PHE A 404 -11.15 35.10 17.93
CA PHE A 404 -11.70 34.69 16.63
C PHE A 404 -13.01 33.91 16.74
N ALA A 405 -13.38 33.46 17.94
CA ALA A 405 -14.68 32.87 18.21
C ALA A 405 -15.73 33.98 18.32
N SER A 406 -16.27 34.44 17.18
CA SER A 406 -17.39 35.40 17.20
C SER A 406 -18.63 34.81 17.88
N PRO A 407 -19.37 35.59 18.69
CA PRO A 407 -20.56 35.16 19.43
C PRO A 407 -21.80 35.23 18.52
N ALA A 408 -21.93 34.29 17.59
CA ALA A 408 -23.04 34.29 16.63
C ALA A 408 -24.18 33.30 16.97
N LYS A 409 -24.32 32.87 18.23
CA LYS A 409 -25.36 31.89 18.62
C LYS A 409 -26.24 32.24 19.84
N ASP A 410 -26.01 33.36 20.53
CA ASP A 410 -26.69 33.65 21.80
C ASP A 410 -27.65 34.86 21.79
N LEU A 411 -28.11 35.32 20.62
CA LEU A 411 -29.01 36.48 20.51
C LEU A 411 -30.44 36.14 20.02
N MET A 412 -30.90 34.89 20.13
CA MET A 412 -32.27 34.50 19.73
C MET A 412 -33.04 33.69 20.78
N ALA A 413 -32.58 33.64 22.04
CA ALA A 413 -33.21 32.82 23.09
C ALA A 413 -33.71 33.61 24.32
N GLN A 414 -34.09 34.88 24.16
CA GLN A 414 -34.69 35.68 25.23
C GLN A 414 -35.75 36.67 24.72
N ASP A 415 -36.86 36.20 24.13
CA ASP A 415 -38.08 37.05 24.11
C ASP A 415 -39.39 36.28 23.80
N PHE A 416 -39.73 35.25 24.60
CA PHE A 416 -41.05 34.61 24.42
C PHE A 416 -41.64 34.01 25.69
N THR A 417 -41.86 34.82 26.73
CA THR A 417 -42.72 34.40 27.86
C THR A 417 -43.38 35.57 28.59
N MET A 418 -44.42 36.21 28.01
CA MET A 418 -45.43 36.92 28.83
C MET A 418 -46.69 37.25 28.02
N MET A 419 -47.74 36.44 28.14
CA MET A 419 -49.10 36.88 28.54
C MET A 419 -50.13 35.77 28.34
N GLN A 420 -50.93 35.63 29.38
CA GLN A 420 -51.97 34.64 29.59
C GLN A 420 -53.34 35.34 29.45
N LYS A 421 -54.38 34.60 29.03
CA LYS A 421 -55.84 34.84 29.16
C LYS A 421 -56.58 35.53 27.97
N PRO A 422 -57.93 35.33 27.81
CA PRO A 422 -58.54 34.12 27.21
C PRO A 422 -59.74 34.44 26.27
N MET A 423 -60.50 33.39 25.91
CA MET A 423 -61.97 33.31 25.67
C MET A 423 -62.65 33.82 24.37
N MET A 424 -63.21 32.83 23.65
CA MET A 424 -64.48 32.75 22.88
C MET A 424 -64.91 33.84 21.88
N THR A 425 -65.15 33.46 20.62
CA THR A 425 -66.47 33.22 19.97
C THR A 425 -66.34 33.03 18.43
N PRO A 426 -67.36 32.46 17.72
CA PRO A 426 -67.18 31.87 16.38
C PRO A 426 -67.87 32.60 15.21
N ARG A 427 -67.37 32.34 13.98
CA ARG A 427 -68.02 32.45 12.64
C ARG A 427 -68.33 33.91 12.15
N PRO A 428 -68.65 34.20 10.86
CA PRO A 428 -68.73 33.32 9.68
C PRO A 428 -68.20 33.90 8.31
N THR A 429 -67.99 32.97 7.36
CA THR A 429 -68.27 33.01 5.90
C THR A 429 -68.10 34.30 5.08
N HIS A 430 -67.30 34.24 4.00
CA HIS A 430 -67.67 34.41 2.58
C HIS A 430 -66.39 34.60 1.73
N LYS A 431 -66.13 33.69 0.77
CA LYS A 431 -66.32 33.81 -0.70
C LYS A 431 -65.22 34.59 -1.43
N ASP A 432 -64.75 33.95 -2.50
CA ASP A 432 -64.25 34.48 -3.78
C ASP A 432 -63.13 35.52 -3.67
N GLY A 433 -61.94 35.36 -4.23
CA GLY A 433 -61.54 34.65 -5.43
C GLY A 433 -60.47 35.51 -6.11
N SER A 434 -59.62 34.87 -6.91
CA SER A 434 -58.83 35.48 -7.98
C SER A 434 -57.53 36.23 -7.65
N PHE A 435 -56.50 35.75 -8.35
CA PHE A 435 -55.42 36.50 -9.01
C PHE A 435 -54.15 36.89 -8.24
N ALA A 436 -53.09 36.15 -8.60
CA ALA A 436 -51.91 36.63 -9.34
C ALA A 436 -50.59 36.85 -8.59
N LEU A 437 -49.62 36.07 -9.10
CA LEU A 437 -48.24 36.39 -9.46
C LEU A 437 -47.20 36.79 -8.41
N GLN A 438 -45.99 36.26 -8.69
CA GLN A 438 -44.66 36.65 -8.22
C GLN A 438 -44.36 36.36 -6.75
N GLY A 439 -43.27 35.71 -6.38
CA GLY A 439 -42.08 35.30 -7.10
C GLY A 439 -41.01 34.95 -6.06
N VAL A 440 -39.90 34.42 -6.57
CA VAL A 440 -38.55 34.38 -5.98
C VAL A 440 -38.24 33.43 -4.81
N ALA A 441 -37.34 32.50 -5.16
CA ALA A 441 -36.16 32.05 -4.42
C ALA A 441 -36.34 31.30 -3.08
N SER A 442 -36.35 29.97 -3.20
CA SER A 442 -36.13 29.04 -2.09
C SER A 442 -34.66 28.57 -2.08
N PHE A 443 -34.01 28.88 -0.96
CA PHE A 443 -32.97 28.13 -0.25
C PHE A 443 -31.76 27.57 -1.01
N GLY A 444 -30.63 28.24 -0.79
CA GLY A 444 -29.32 27.63 -0.76
C GLY A 444 -29.13 26.71 0.46
N GLY A 445 -28.29 25.70 0.29
CA GLY A 445 -27.86 24.79 1.34
C GLY A 445 -26.50 24.20 0.98
N ALA A 446 -25.49 24.59 1.75
CA ALA A 446 -24.09 24.18 1.65
C ALA A 446 -23.85 22.72 2.05
N GLY A 447 -22.75 22.14 1.55
CA GLY A 447 -22.27 20.81 1.95
C GLY A 447 -20.80 20.55 1.63
N PHE A 448 -19.94 20.89 2.61
CA PHE A 448 -18.65 20.32 3.01
C PHE A 448 -17.85 19.33 2.12
N GLY A 449 -16.52 19.48 2.19
CA GLY A 449 -15.64 18.35 2.54
C GLY A 449 -14.54 18.01 1.54
N GLY A 450 -13.28 18.11 1.98
CA GLY A 450 -12.09 17.82 1.19
C GLY A 450 -11.55 16.38 1.29
N ALA A 451 -10.49 16.20 0.49
CA ALA A 451 -9.43 15.20 0.50
C ALA A 451 -9.76 13.74 0.10
N GLY A 452 -8.84 13.17 -0.69
CA GLY A 452 -8.64 11.73 -0.76
C GLY A 452 -8.67 11.18 -2.18
N PHE A 453 -7.49 10.74 -2.64
CA PHE A 453 -7.30 9.89 -3.81
C PHE A 453 -8.01 8.55 -3.60
N GLY A 454 -9.30 8.53 -3.94
CA GLY A 454 -10.08 7.33 -4.13
C GLY A 454 -9.98 6.87 -5.58
N GLN A 455 -10.14 5.57 -5.79
CA GLN A 455 -10.41 4.96 -7.08
C GLN A 455 -11.31 5.81 -7.98
N ARG A 456 -11.10 5.67 -9.31
CA ARG A 456 -11.96 6.25 -10.35
C ARG A 456 -13.44 6.08 -9.97
N ARG A 457 -14.01 7.15 -9.43
CA ARG A 457 -15.44 7.35 -9.27
C ARG A 457 -16.03 7.22 -10.68
N PRO A 458 -17.09 6.42 -10.91
CA PRO A 458 -17.85 6.52 -12.15
C PRO A 458 -18.23 7.99 -12.32
N GLN A 459 -17.73 8.63 -13.38
CA GLN A 459 -18.08 10.02 -13.66
C GLN A 459 -19.60 10.07 -13.85
N PRO A 460 -20.29 11.10 -13.31
CA PRO A 460 -21.66 11.35 -13.73
C PRO A 460 -21.62 11.55 -15.25
N GLN A 461 -22.17 10.60 -16.01
CA GLN A 461 -22.37 10.78 -17.44
C GLN A 461 -23.17 12.06 -17.59
N SER A 462 -22.66 12.99 -18.39
CA SER A 462 -23.46 14.16 -18.73
C SER A 462 -24.71 13.63 -19.46
N GLN A 463 -25.88 14.19 -19.17
CA GLN A 463 -27.13 13.74 -19.80
C GLN A 463 -27.15 14.00 -21.32
N ASP A 464 -26.11 14.62 -21.86
CA ASP A 464 -25.99 14.98 -23.26
C ASP A 464 -24.91 14.14 -23.97
N PRO A 465 -25.30 13.15 -24.80
CA PRO A 465 -24.36 12.34 -25.56
C PRO A 465 -23.50 13.16 -26.55
N ALA A 466 -23.94 14.36 -26.96
CA ALA A 466 -23.14 15.24 -27.81
C ALA A 466 -21.91 15.78 -27.06
N LYS A 467 -22.10 16.19 -25.80
CA LYS A 467 -21.00 16.64 -24.93
C LYS A 467 -19.98 15.52 -24.70
N ASP A 468 -20.45 14.31 -24.43
CA ASP A 468 -19.58 13.17 -24.19
C ASP A 468 -18.71 12.84 -25.43
N ASN A 469 -19.25 12.96 -26.64
CA ASN A 469 -18.48 12.80 -27.88
C ASN A 469 -17.38 13.85 -28.04
N ILE A 470 -17.70 15.12 -27.81
CA ILE A 470 -16.73 16.23 -27.89
C ILE A 470 -15.63 16.06 -26.83
N VAL A 471 -15.99 15.65 -25.60
CA VAL A 471 -15.04 15.34 -24.54
C VAL A 471 -14.10 14.20 -24.94
N GLN A 472 -14.61 13.16 -25.61
CA GLN A 472 -13.77 12.06 -26.10
C GLN A 472 -12.84 12.49 -27.25
N GLN A 473 -13.29 13.38 -28.14
CA GLN A 473 -12.46 13.95 -29.20
C GLN A 473 -11.29 14.72 -28.61
N ILE A 474 -11.54 15.61 -27.66
CA ILE A 474 -10.49 16.38 -26.98
C ILE A 474 -9.54 15.45 -26.22
N LYS A 475 -10.04 14.43 -25.53
CA LYS A 475 -9.19 13.42 -24.87
C LYS A 475 -8.34 12.63 -25.87
N THR A 476 -8.84 12.40 -27.08
CA THR A 476 -8.08 11.72 -28.14
C THR A 476 -7.03 12.64 -28.73
N TYR A 477 -7.37 13.91 -28.96
CA TYR A 477 -6.44 14.97 -29.36
C TYR A 477 -5.27 15.10 -28.35
N GLN A 478 -5.58 15.16 -27.04
CA GLN A 478 -4.57 15.20 -25.96
C GLN A 478 -3.64 13.98 -25.93
N ARG A 479 -4.11 12.81 -26.36
CA ARG A 479 -3.32 11.56 -26.37
C ARG A 479 -2.45 11.43 -27.62
N ALA A 480 -2.79 12.12 -28.72
CA ALA A 480 -2.09 12.00 -29.99
C ALA A 480 -0.66 12.55 -29.95
N SER A 481 -0.41 13.61 -29.17
CA SER A 481 0.93 14.13 -28.94
C SER A 481 1.03 14.93 -27.64
N GLN A 482 2.25 15.05 -27.09
CA GLN A 482 2.50 15.91 -25.93
C GLN A 482 2.26 17.39 -26.27
N GLN A 483 2.59 17.81 -27.50
CA GLN A 483 2.30 19.16 -27.99
C GLN A 483 0.80 19.48 -27.95
N ASN A 484 -0.06 18.57 -28.42
CA ASN A 484 -1.51 18.73 -28.37
C ASN A 484 -2.04 18.86 -26.94
N LYS A 485 -1.46 18.09 -26.01
CA LYS A 485 -1.79 18.18 -24.59
C LYS A 485 -1.44 19.56 -24.02
N ASP A 486 -0.28 20.09 -24.38
CA ASP A 486 0.18 21.41 -23.94
C ASP A 486 -0.65 22.54 -24.59
N THR A 487 -1.05 22.40 -25.86
CA THR A 487 -2.00 23.31 -26.54
C THR A 487 -3.35 23.35 -25.82
N TRP A 488 -3.88 22.19 -25.41
CA TRP A 488 -5.10 22.16 -24.60
C TRP A 488 -4.91 22.81 -23.22
N HIS A 489 -3.78 22.53 -22.54
CA HIS A 489 -3.50 23.16 -21.24
C HIS A 489 -3.42 24.68 -21.36
N GLN A 490 -2.75 25.20 -22.38
CA GLN A 490 -2.66 26.63 -22.64
C GLN A 490 -4.04 27.24 -22.89
N TYR A 491 -4.85 26.61 -23.75
CA TYR A 491 -6.21 27.07 -24.01
C TYR A 491 -7.06 27.07 -22.72
N ALA A 492 -6.96 26.02 -21.90
CA ALA A 492 -7.68 25.93 -20.63
C ALA A 492 -7.23 26.98 -19.61
N ASP A 493 -5.93 27.30 -19.57
CA ASP A 493 -5.37 28.34 -18.69
C ASP A 493 -5.81 29.75 -19.15
N GLU A 494 -5.87 30.01 -20.46
CA GLU A 494 -6.25 31.32 -21.03
C GLU A 494 -7.78 31.56 -21.04
N HIS A 495 -8.58 30.56 -21.42
CA HIS A 495 -10.02 30.73 -21.70
C HIS A 495 -10.92 30.06 -20.66
N LEU A 496 -10.41 29.08 -19.89
CA LEU A 496 -11.23 28.23 -19.01
C LEU A 496 -10.81 28.28 -17.53
N GLY A 497 -10.11 29.35 -17.14
CA GLY A 497 -9.73 29.61 -15.76
C GLY A 497 -8.80 28.55 -15.14
N GLY A 498 -7.97 27.89 -15.97
CA GLY A 498 -7.00 26.88 -15.54
C GLY A 498 -7.59 25.51 -15.19
N VAL A 499 -8.88 25.28 -15.42
CA VAL A 499 -9.49 23.96 -15.22
C VAL A 499 -9.16 23.11 -16.45
N ARG A 500 -8.26 22.13 -16.32
CA ARG A 500 -7.74 21.36 -17.47
C ARG A 500 -8.53 20.09 -17.83
N ASP A 501 -9.63 19.79 -17.15
CA ASP A 501 -10.47 18.62 -17.43
C ASP A 501 -11.57 18.96 -18.45
N PRO A 502 -11.55 18.41 -19.68
CA PRO A 502 -12.55 18.69 -20.72
C PRO A 502 -13.99 18.42 -20.28
N ALA A 503 -14.22 17.42 -19.39
CA ALA A 503 -15.56 17.06 -18.95
C ALA A 503 -16.22 18.14 -18.04
N ARG A 504 -15.43 19.08 -17.53
CA ARG A 504 -15.90 20.14 -16.63
C ARG A 504 -16.32 21.42 -17.35
N HIS A 505 -16.16 21.49 -18.67
CA HIS A 505 -16.46 22.67 -19.48
C HIS A 505 -17.76 22.51 -20.25
N GLU A 506 -18.33 23.63 -20.69
CA GLU A 506 -19.56 23.65 -21.48
C GLU A 506 -19.30 23.41 -22.97
N VAL A 507 -20.29 22.84 -23.68
CA VAL A 507 -20.19 22.45 -25.09
C VAL A 507 -19.65 23.56 -26.00
N PRO A 508 -20.15 24.82 -25.93
CA PRO A 508 -19.67 25.88 -26.82
C PRO A 508 -18.17 26.17 -26.69
N ALA A 509 -17.63 26.10 -25.47
CA ALA A 509 -16.21 26.33 -25.22
C ALA A 509 -15.32 25.20 -25.76
N LEU A 510 -15.83 23.97 -25.75
CA LEU A 510 -15.16 22.80 -26.32
C LEU A 510 -15.22 22.81 -27.86
N GLU A 511 -16.33 23.26 -28.45
CA GLU A 511 -16.48 23.44 -29.89
C GLU A 511 -15.57 24.54 -30.43
N GLU A 512 -15.46 25.67 -29.72
CA GLU A 512 -14.54 26.75 -30.07
C GLU A 512 -13.09 26.26 -30.12
N PHE A 513 -12.66 25.48 -29.11
CA PHE A 513 -11.33 24.87 -29.10
C PHE A 513 -11.09 23.99 -30.34
N LEU A 514 -12.03 23.09 -30.65
CA LEU A 514 -11.92 22.20 -31.81
C LEU A 514 -11.87 23.00 -33.12
N SER A 515 -12.68 24.04 -33.24
CA SER A 515 -12.68 24.97 -34.37
C SER A 515 -11.34 25.68 -34.54
N VAL A 516 -10.74 26.18 -33.45
CA VAL A 516 -9.42 26.83 -33.47
C VAL A 516 -8.32 25.85 -33.88
N GLN A 517 -8.40 24.59 -33.45
CA GLN A 517 -7.45 23.55 -33.83
C GLN A 517 -7.68 22.99 -35.25
N GLY A 518 -8.62 23.55 -36.02
CA GLY A 518 -8.94 23.08 -37.37
C GLY A 518 -9.56 21.68 -37.39
N MET A 519 -10.08 21.21 -36.25
CA MET A 519 -10.84 19.97 -36.19
C MET A 519 -12.31 20.29 -36.43
N PRO A 520 -12.91 19.77 -37.52
CA PRO A 520 -14.31 20.03 -37.78
C PRO A 520 -15.14 19.50 -36.61
N PRO A 521 -16.10 20.28 -36.08
CA PRO A 521 -17.07 19.74 -35.13
C PRO A 521 -17.73 18.57 -35.84
N VAL A 522 -17.67 17.38 -35.24
CA VAL A 522 -18.37 16.21 -35.78
C VAL A 522 -19.84 16.51 -35.61
N LEU A 523 -20.42 17.13 -36.65
CA LEU A 523 -21.85 17.36 -36.77
C LEU A 523 -22.51 16.06 -36.39
N ALA A 524 -23.38 16.13 -35.38
CA ALA A 524 -24.05 15.01 -34.76
C ALA A 524 -24.70 14.11 -35.83
N THR A 525 -23.93 13.15 -36.35
CA THR A 525 -24.49 11.95 -36.91
C THR A 525 -25.19 11.28 -35.74
N PRO A 526 -26.47 10.89 -35.88
CA PRO A 526 -27.20 10.23 -34.81
C PRO A 526 -26.43 8.97 -34.43
N SER A 527 -25.67 9.08 -33.34
CA SER A 527 -24.92 7.98 -32.77
C SER A 527 -25.96 7.10 -32.08
N ILE A 528 -26.47 6.14 -32.84
CA ILE A 528 -27.33 5.07 -32.37
C ILE A 528 -26.48 4.26 -31.38
N THR A 529 -26.59 4.57 -30.09
CA THR A 529 -26.17 3.70 -28.98
C THR A 529 -27.18 2.59 -28.76
N GLY A 530 -27.65 1.99 -29.86
CA GLY A 530 -28.24 0.67 -29.89
C GLY A 530 -27.24 -0.20 -30.65
N THR A 531 -26.82 -1.30 -30.05
CA THR A 531 -26.03 -2.35 -30.70
C THR A 531 -26.57 -2.59 -32.10
N ASP A 532 -25.83 -2.13 -33.12
CA ASP A 532 -26.16 -2.40 -34.51
C ASP A 532 -26.03 -3.93 -34.70
N PRO A 533 -27.14 -4.66 -34.93
CA PRO A 533 -27.11 -6.11 -35.04
C PRO A 533 -26.17 -6.56 -36.18
N VAL A 534 -25.96 -5.71 -37.19
CA VAL A 534 -25.02 -5.98 -38.29
C VAL A 534 -23.58 -5.92 -37.79
N LYS A 535 -23.25 -4.95 -36.94
CA LYS A 535 -21.93 -4.85 -36.32
C LYS A 535 -21.64 -6.06 -35.44
N ASP A 536 -22.58 -6.43 -34.58
CA ASP A 536 -22.40 -7.57 -33.69
C ASP A 536 -22.24 -8.88 -34.46
N GLN A 537 -22.99 -9.04 -35.56
CA GLN A 537 -22.84 -10.18 -36.47
C GLN A 537 -21.45 -10.21 -37.12
N LEU A 538 -20.94 -9.08 -37.62
CA LEU A 538 -19.61 -9.00 -38.22
C LEU A 538 -18.50 -9.24 -37.20
N VAL A 539 -18.63 -8.70 -35.99
CA VAL A 539 -17.70 -8.96 -34.89
C VAL A 539 -17.68 -10.44 -34.53
N ALA A 540 -18.84 -11.09 -34.46
CA ALA A 540 -18.94 -12.52 -34.22
C ALA A 540 -18.30 -13.33 -35.36
N GLN A 541 -18.49 -12.92 -36.62
CA GLN A 541 -17.85 -13.56 -37.78
C GLN A 541 -16.33 -13.42 -37.75
N VAL A 542 -15.79 -12.24 -37.43
CA VAL A 542 -14.33 -12.06 -37.32
C VAL A 542 -13.77 -12.87 -36.16
N LYS A 543 -14.46 -12.93 -35.01
CA LYS A 543 -14.05 -13.80 -33.89
C LYS A 543 -14.09 -15.28 -34.25
N ALA A 544 -15.11 -15.72 -34.97
CA ALA A 544 -15.19 -17.08 -35.49
C ALA A 544 -14.02 -17.37 -36.45
N PHE A 545 -13.71 -16.44 -37.36
CA PHE A 545 -12.57 -16.51 -38.28
C PHE A 545 -11.23 -16.59 -37.52
N GLN A 546 -11.01 -15.75 -36.51
CA GLN A 546 -9.83 -15.79 -35.65
C GLN A 546 -9.68 -17.10 -34.88
N SER A 547 -10.78 -17.78 -34.56
CA SER A 547 -10.79 -19.03 -33.80
C SER A 547 -10.66 -20.29 -34.66
N ALA A 548 -10.92 -20.19 -35.97
CA ALA A 548 -10.96 -21.35 -36.85
C ALA A 548 -9.57 -21.86 -37.24
N SER A 549 -8.55 -20.99 -37.37
CA SER A 549 -7.15 -21.41 -37.45
C SER A 549 -6.18 -20.31 -36.99
N LYS A 550 -4.95 -20.71 -36.66
CA LYS A 550 -3.86 -19.76 -36.35
C LYS A 550 -3.53 -18.87 -37.55
N GLU A 551 -3.54 -19.44 -38.75
CA GLU A 551 -3.30 -18.71 -40.00
C GLU A 551 -4.36 -17.62 -40.23
N GLN A 552 -5.63 -17.92 -39.97
CA GLN A 552 -6.73 -16.94 -40.07
C GLN A 552 -6.62 -15.84 -39.01
N LYS A 553 -6.18 -16.18 -37.80
CA LYS A 553 -5.88 -15.20 -36.76
C LYS A 553 -4.76 -14.25 -37.18
N ASP A 554 -3.70 -14.79 -37.78
CA ASP A 554 -2.55 -14.02 -38.25
C ASP A 554 -2.93 -13.12 -39.44
N LEU A 555 -3.80 -13.57 -40.36
CA LEU A 555 -4.38 -12.73 -41.43
C LEU A 555 -5.19 -11.55 -40.90
N TRP A 556 -6.00 -11.75 -39.85
CA TRP A 556 -6.70 -10.65 -39.20
C TRP A 556 -5.72 -9.69 -38.52
N HIS A 557 -4.68 -10.19 -37.85
CA HIS A 557 -3.67 -9.33 -37.24
C HIS A 557 -2.94 -8.49 -38.27
N ASP A 558 -2.54 -9.08 -39.40
CA ASP A 558 -1.87 -8.37 -40.49
C ASP A 558 -2.77 -7.29 -41.11
N TYR A 559 -4.04 -7.62 -41.37
CA TYR A 559 -5.02 -6.65 -41.84
C TYR A 559 -5.25 -5.51 -40.82
N ALA A 560 -5.35 -5.83 -39.54
CA ALA A 560 -5.53 -4.83 -38.49
C ALA A 560 -4.31 -3.92 -38.32
N ASP A 561 -3.11 -4.47 -38.45
CA ASP A 561 -1.85 -3.73 -38.36
C ASP A 561 -1.64 -2.84 -39.60
N THR A 562 -2.02 -3.30 -40.79
CA THR A 562 -1.84 -2.56 -42.06
C THR A 562 -2.94 -1.55 -42.35
N GLN A 563 -4.21 -1.90 -42.14
CA GLN A 563 -5.37 -1.08 -42.54
C GLN A 563 -6.06 -0.37 -41.36
N LEU A 564 -5.92 -0.87 -40.13
CA LEU A 564 -6.70 -0.41 -38.97
C LEU A 564 -5.84 0.17 -37.83
N GLY A 565 -4.60 0.57 -38.14
CA GLY A 565 -3.71 1.23 -37.19
C GLY A 565 -3.32 0.37 -35.98
N GLY A 566 -3.28 -0.95 -36.12
CA GLY A 566 -2.80 -1.89 -35.10
C GLY A 566 -3.79 -2.22 -33.97
N THR A 567 -5.03 -1.73 -34.04
CA THR A 567 -6.05 -2.16 -33.07
C THR A 567 -6.56 -3.54 -33.48
N ARG A 568 -6.26 -4.59 -32.71
CA ARG A 568 -6.58 -5.98 -33.09
C ARG A 568 -7.94 -6.49 -32.59
N ASP A 569 -8.70 -5.66 -31.88
CA ASP A 569 -10.02 -6.00 -31.36
C ASP A 569 -11.13 -5.68 -32.38
N PRO A 570 -11.83 -6.68 -32.95
CA PRO A 570 -12.89 -6.47 -33.94
C PRO A 570 -14.02 -5.55 -33.46
N ALA A 571 -14.33 -5.53 -32.16
CA ALA A 571 -15.43 -4.72 -31.62
C ALA A 571 -15.14 -3.20 -31.68
N ARG A 572 -13.85 -2.85 -31.77
CA ARG A 572 -13.37 -1.46 -31.79
C ARG A 572 -13.39 -0.85 -33.19
N HIS A 573 -13.68 -1.64 -34.21
CA HIS A 573 -13.72 -1.22 -35.61
C HIS A 573 -15.15 -0.92 -36.08
N GLU A 574 -15.26 -0.15 -37.15
CA GLU A 574 -16.53 0.16 -37.80
C GLU A 574 -17.00 -0.96 -38.74
N VAL A 575 -18.31 -0.99 -39.02
CA VAL A 575 -18.95 -2.00 -39.90
C VAL A 575 -18.27 -2.07 -41.27
N ALA A 576 -17.97 -0.91 -41.87
CA ALA A 576 -17.32 -0.84 -43.19
C ALA A 576 -15.93 -1.48 -43.18
N SER A 577 -15.14 -1.27 -42.13
CA SER A 577 -13.80 -1.85 -41.98
C SER A 577 -13.84 -3.38 -41.85
N LEU A 578 -14.84 -3.90 -41.12
CA LEU A 578 -15.06 -5.36 -40.97
C LEU A 578 -15.56 -6.00 -42.26
N GLN A 579 -16.42 -5.32 -43.03
CA GLN A 579 -16.86 -5.79 -44.35
C GLN A 579 -15.70 -5.79 -45.36
N MET A 580 -14.87 -4.75 -45.35
CA MET A 580 -13.67 -4.67 -46.19
C MET A 580 -12.69 -5.79 -45.90
N PHE A 581 -12.55 -6.20 -44.64
CA PHE A 581 -11.75 -7.37 -44.27
C PHE A 581 -12.26 -8.64 -44.97
N PHE A 582 -13.57 -8.93 -44.86
CA PHE A 582 -14.16 -10.10 -45.50
C PHE A 582 -14.05 -10.07 -47.04
N ASN A 583 -14.19 -8.91 -47.65
CA ASN A 583 -13.97 -8.75 -49.09
C ASN A 583 -12.50 -8.99 -49.49
N THR A 584 -11.55 -8.62 -48.63
CA THR A 584 -10.12 -8.77 -48.90
C THR A 584 -9.68 -10.23 -48.83
N ILE A 585 -10.26 -11.03 -47.94
CA ILE A 585 -9.90 -12.44 -47.75
C ILE A 585 -10.68 -13.41 -48.66
N GLN A 586 -11.68 -12.93 -49.40
CA GLN A 586 -12.45 -13.72 -50.37
C GLN A 586 -11.87 -13.70 -51.79
N VAL A 587 -10.84 -12.89 -52.03
CA VAL A 587 -10.03 -12.85 -53.26
C VAL A 587 -8.77 -13.67 -53.05
#